data_AF-A0A4U6XVK1-F1
#
_entry.id   AF-A0A4U6XVK1-F1
#
_cell.length_a   1.000
_cell.length_b   1.000
_cell.length_c   1.000
_cell.angle_alpha   90.00
_cell.angle_beta   90.00
_cell.angle_gamma   90.00
#
_symmetry.space_group_name_H-M   'P 1'
#
loop_
_entity.id
_entity.type
_entity.pdbx_description
1 polymer ?
#
loop_
_entity_poly.entity_id
_entity_poly.type
_entity_poly.pdbx_seq_one_letter_code
_entity_poly.pdbx_strand_id
1 'polypeptide(L)'
;MTHDDDDDDDDDDRGIPRTGDDATAAAAAAAAAAAVLVTHALKFAEGPEAAAEIIAGALIRRISRTMRIPEPDIDVAKPIHIYSVNSLVAMELRNYLASKCSSAVTVLEIMSNKTIEVLGREMAKGSKFVQRKSSP
;
A
#
# COMPACT_ATOMS: atom_id res chain seq x y z
N MET A 1 21.24 -28.64 66.60
CA MET A 1 20.16 -27.64 66.74
C MET A 1 20.21 -26.83 65.45
N THR A 2 19.57 -27.36 64.39
CA THR A 2 18.35 -26.81 63.73
C THR A 2 18.72 -25.59 62.87
N HIS A 3 18.91 -25.75 61.57
CA HIS A 3 17.91 -25.87 60.47
C HIS A 3 17.19 -24.56 60.19
N ASP A 4 16.81 -24.44 58.93
CA ASP A 4 16.00 -23.42 58.29
C ASP A 4 16.75 -22.15 57.85
N ASP A 5 16.63 -21.63 56.64
CA ASP A 5 16.14 -22.07 55.33
C ASP A 5 16.18 -20.77 54.48
N ASP A 6 16.32 -20.92 53.16
CA ASP A 6 15.88 -19.95 52.13
C ASP A 6 16.65 -18.59 52.07
N ASP A 7 16.99 -18.03 50.91
CA ASP A 7 16.25 -17.97 49.66
C ASP A 7 17.21 -17.97 48.45
N ASP A 8 16.81 -18.75 47.45
CA ASP A 8 17.12 -18.59 46.05
C ASP A 8 16.92 -17.13 45.60
N ASP A 9 17.98 -16.48 45.10
CA ASP A 9 17.84 -15.40 44.12
C ASP A 9 18.29 -15.96 42.75
N ASP A 10 17.57 -17.00 42.32
CA ASP A 10 17.27 -17.21 40.90
C ASP A 10 16.34 -16.08 40.42
N ASP A 11 16.34 -15.85 39.11
CA ASP A 11 15.53 -14.86 38.38
C ASP A 11 16.01 -13.40 38.49
N ASP A 12 16.33 -12.69 37.41
CA ASP A 12 15.50 -12.63 36.21
C ASP A 12 16.31 -11.94 35.10
N ASP A 13 16.93 -12.74 34.22
CA ASP A 13 17.37 -12.29 32.89
C ASP A 13 16.10 -11.98 32.07
N ARG A 14 15.45 -10.86 32.37
CA ARG A 14 14.36 -10.31 31.55
C ARG A 14 14.94 -9.82 30.24
N GLY A 15 15.24 -10.76 29.36
CA GLY A 15 15.39 -10.56 27.94
C GLY A 15 14.14 -9.85 27.43
N ILE A 16 14.24 -8.53 27.30
CA ILE A 16 13.20 -7.69 26.73
C ILE A 16 13.00 -8.18 25.28
N PRO A 17 11.84 -8.74 24.90
CA PRO A 17 11.66 -9.25 23.55
C PRO A 17 11.59 -8.05 22.59
N ARG A 18 12.56 -7.93 21.68
CA ARG A 18 12.56 -6.94 20.59
C ARG A 18 11.51 -7.31 19.53
N THR A 19 10.24 -7.22 19.89
CA THR A 19 9.10 -7.61 19.04
C THR A 19 8.78 -6.57 17.94
N GLY A 20 9.58 -5.52 17.79
CA GLY A 20 9.33 -4.42 16.84
C GLY A 20 9.79 -4.68 15.40
N ASP A 21 10.83 -5.52 15.23
CA ASP A 21 11.49 -5.67 13.93
C ASP A 21 10.77 -6.71 13.04
N ASP A 22 10.23 -7.78 13.62
CA ASP A 22 9.54 -8.84 12.89
C ASP A 22 8.20 -8.39 12.28
N ALA A 23 7.44 -7.57 13.01
CA ALA A 23 6.17 -7.02 12.52
C ALA A 23 6.38 -6.07 11.33
N THR A 24 7.46 -5.29 11.36
CA THR A 24 7.82 -4.35 10.29
C THR A 24 8.30 -5.11 9.04
N ALA A 25 9.11 -6.16 9.21
CA ALA A 25 9.57 -7.01 8.12
C ALA A 25 8.42 -7.75 7.42
N ALA A 26 7.48 -8.31 8.19
CA ALA A 26 6.29 -8.98 7.65
C ALA A 26 5.40 -8.02 6.84
N ALA A 27 5.17 -6.80 7.34
CA ALA A 27 4.41 -5.78 6.63
C ALA A 27 5.09 -5.34 5.32
N ALA A 28 6.42 -5.23 5.32
CA ALA A 28 7.20 -4.93 4.13
C ALA A 28 7.14 -6.06 3.08
N ALA A 29 7.22 -7.32 3.51
CA ALA A 29 7.09 -8.48 2.63
C ALA A 29 5.69 -8.59 2.00
N ALA A 30 4.63 -8.37 2.79
CA ALA A 30 3.25 -8.35 2.29
C ALA A 30 3.01 -7.17 1.33
N ALA A 31 3.62 -6.01 1.59
CA ALA A 31 3.60 -4.88 0.66
C ALA A 31 4.31 -5.22 -0.65
N ALA A 32 5.46 -5.90 -0.61
CA ALA A 32 6.21 -6.35 -1.78
C ALA A 32 5.46 -7.42 -2.60
N ALA A 33 4.82 -8.39 -1.95
CA ALA A 33 4.01 -9.41 -2.62
C ALA A 33 2.76 -8.81 -3.30
N ALA A 34 2.02 -7.95 -2.59
CA ALA A 34 0.89 -7.22 -3.17
C ALA A 34 1.30 -6.37 -4.37
N ALA A 35 2.51 -5.81 -4.30
CA ALA A 35 3.12 -5.06 -5.38
C ALA A 35 3.41 -5.92 -6.63
N VAL A 36 3.95 -7.13 -6.46
CA VAL A 36 4.18 -8.07 -7.58
C VAL A 36 2.85 -8.45 -8.24
N LEU A 37 1.80 -8.68 -7.44
CA LEU A 37 0.46 -9.00 -7.93
C LEU A 37 -0.15 -7.86 -8.76
N VAL A 38 0.02 -6.60 -8.35
CA VAL A 38 -0.47 -5.44 -9.13
C VAL A 38 0.22 -5.36 -10.48
N THR A 39 1.56 -5.46 -10.53
CA THR A 39 2.30 -5.42 -11.80
C THR A 39 1.95 -6.60 -12.69
N HIS A 40 1.75 -7.80 -12.13
CA HIS A 40 1.29 -8.96 -12.88
C HIS A 40 -0.10 -8.73 -13.46
N ALA A 41 -1.07 -8.32 -12.64
CA ALA A 41 -2.44 -8.05 -13.09
C ALA A 41 -2.49 -7.00 -14.21
N LEU A 42 -1.68 -5.94 -14.12
CA LEU A 42 -1.63 -4.91 -15.17
C LEU A 42 -1.14 -5.42 -16.52
N LYS A 43 -0.25 -6.42 -16.56
CA LYS A 43 0.22 -7.03 -17.82
C LYS A 43 -0.86 -7.83 -18.53
N PHE A 44 -1.83 -8.36 -17.78
CA PHE A 44 -2.94 -9.17 -18.29
C PHE A 44 -4.27 -8.40 -18.33
N ALA A 45 -4.25 -7.11 -18.01
CA ALA A 45 -5.45 -6.28 -18.06
C ALA A 45 -6.01 -6.22 -19.49
N GLU A 46 -7.30 -6.51 -19.64
CA GLU A 46 -8.00 -6.52 -20.93
C GLU A 46 -8.40 -5.11 -21.39
N GLY A 47 -7.43 -4.21 -21.47
CA GLY A 47 -7.62 -2.83 -21.93
C GLY A 47 -7.53 -1.78 -20.81
N PRO A 48 -7.75 -0.50 -21.16
CA PRO A 48 -7.47 0.62 -20.26
C PRO A 48 -8.43 0.69 -19.06
N GLU A 49 -9.67 0.27 -19.21
CA GLU A 49 -10.67 0.23 -18.14
C GLU A 49 -10.29 -0.81 -17.08
N ALA A 50 -9.98 -2.05 -17.49
CA ALA A 50 -9.53 -3.09 -16.57
C ALA A 50 -8.22 -2.67 -15.84
N ALA A 51 -7.30 -2.03 -16.55
CA ALA A 51 -6.09 -1.50 -15.94
C ALA A 51 -6.38 -0.37 -14.94
N ALA A 52 -7.33 0.51 -15.23
CA ALA A 52 -7.75 1.59 -14.34
C ALA A 52 -8.32 1.04 -13.03
N GLU A 53 -9.15 0.00 -13.09
CA GLU A 53 -9.70 -0.68 -11.91
C GLU A 53 -8.60 -1.31 -11.05
N ILE A 54 -7.61 -1.97 -11.68
CA ILE A 54 -6.46 -2.54 -10.97
C ILE A 54 -5.66 -1.44 -10.25
N ILE A 55 -5.43 -0.30 -10.90
CA ILE A 55 -4.71 0.84 -10.32
C ILE A 55 -5.51 1.46 -9.18
N ALA A 56 -6.82 1.69 -9.36
CA ALA A 56 -7.70 2.25 -8.34
C ALA A 56 -7.75 1.34 -7.11
N GLY A 57 -7.88 0.02 -7.30
CA GLY A 57 -7.82 -0.95 -6.20
C GLY A 57 -6.45 -0.96 -5.51
N ALA A 58 -5.35 -0.81 -6.26
CA ALA A 58 -4.02 -0.70 -5.68
C ALA A 58 -3.85 0.58 -4.83
N LEU A 59 -4.44 1.69 -5.27
CA LEU A 59 -4.50 2.96 -4.52
C LEU A 59 -5.29 2.79 -3.22
N ILE A 60 -6.49 2.22 -3.28
CA ILE A 60 -7.35 1.97 -2.11
C ILE A 60 -6.60 1.12 -1.07
N ARG A 61 -6.03 -0.02 -1.49
CA ARG A 61 -5.22 -0.88 -0.61
C ARG A 61 -4.02 -0.16 0.00
N ARG A 62 -3.42 0.77 -0.74
CA ARG A 62 -2.26 1.54 -0.25
C ARG A 62 -2.70 2.60 0.76
N ILE A 63 -3.76 3.36 0.46
CA ILE A 63 -4.36 4.35 1.36
C ILE A 63 -4.80 3.65 2.64
N SER A 64 -5.52 2.52 2.53
CA SER A 64 -5.99 1.74 3.68
C SER A 64 -4.86 1.38 4.64
N ARG A 65 -3.77 0.83 4.11
CA ARG A 65 -2.59 0.46 4.92
C ARG A 65 -1.87 1.66 5.53
N THR A 66 -1.68 2.73 4.76
CA THR A 66 -0.93 3.90 5.22
C THR A 66 -1.73 4.72 6.23
N MET A 67 -3.03 4.91 6.00
CA MET A 67 -3.92 5.74 6.82
C MET A 67 -4.65 4.94 7.90
N ARG A 68 -4.53 3.60 7.90
CA ARG A 68 -5.29 2.69 8.77
C ARG A 68 -6.81 2.87 8.67
N ILE A 69 -7.28 3.08 7.44
CA ILE A 69 -8.71 3.18 7.11
C ILE A 69 -9.13 1.85 6.49
N PRO A 70 -10.22 1.20 6.92
CA PRO A 70 -10.72 -0.01 6.25
C PRO A 70 -10.99 0.23 4.76
N GLU A 71 -10.64 -0.72 3.90
CA GLU A 71 -10.89 -0.59 2.44
C GLU A 71 -12.36 -0.26 2.09
N PRO A 72 -13.38 -0.85 2.76
CA PRO A 72 -14.79 -0.51 2.49
C PRO A 72 -15.16 0.95 2.81
N ASP A 73 -14.39 1.64 3.65
CA ASP A 73 -14.63 3.03 4.03
C ASP A 73 -13.96 4.03 3.07
N ILE A 74 -13.22 3.52 2.07
CA ILE A 74 -12.56 4.31 1.03
C ILE A 74 -13.41 4.25 -0.24
N ASP A 75 -14.19 5.31 -0.44
CA ASP A 75 -14.98 5.53 -1.64
C ASP A 75 -14.10 5.95 -2.83
N VAL A 76 -14.12 5.13 -3.89
CA VAL A 76 -13.37 5.34 -5.13
C VAL A 76 -13.83 6.59 -5.89
N ALA A 77 -15.06 7.04 -5.67
CA ALA A 77 -15.64 8.25 -6.26
C ALA A 77 -15.22 9.54 -5.52
N LYS A 78 -14.36 9.45 -4.51
CA LYS A 78 -13.88 10.61 -3.76
C LYS A 78 -12.40 10.93 -4.00
N PRO A 79 -11.97 12.20 -3.83
CA PRO A 79 -10.56 12.58 -3.93
C PRO A 79 -9.70 11.98 -2.82
N ILE A 80 -8.41 11.74 -3.08
CA ILE A 80 -7.51 11.08 -2.10
C ILE A 80 -7.31 11.94 -0.84
N HIS A 81 -7.21 13.27 -0.98
CA HIS A 81 -6.87 14.16 0.13
C HIS A 81 -7.92 14.21 1.25
N ILE A 82 -9.16 13.76 1.01
CA ILE A 82 -10.20 13.74 2.05
C ILE A 82 -9.90 12.72 3.15
N TYR A 83 -9.11 11.69 2.83
CA TYR A 83 -8.69 10.64 3.76
C TYR A 83 -7.48 11.07 4.60
N SER A 84 -7.33 12.38 4.85
CA SER A 84 -6.20 12.99 5.56
C SER A 84 -4.82 12.76 4.92
N VAL A 85 -4.78 12.42 3.63
CA VAL A 85 -3.53 12.27 2.88
C VAL A 85 -2.91 13.65 2.64
N ASN A 86 -1.70 13.85 3.17
CA ASN A 86 -0.90 15.07 2.98
C ASN A 86 0.18 14.88 1.91
N SER A 87 1.02 15.90 1.68
CA SER A 87 2.06 15.87 0.66
C SER A 87 3.12 14.79 0.88
N LEU A 88 3.49 14.50 2.13
CA LEU A 88 4.47 13.44 2.46
C LEU A 88 3.89 12.06 2.11
N VAL A 89 2.67 11.79 2.55
CA VAL A 89 1.97 10.55 2.23
C VAL A 89 1.72 10.45 0.72
N ALA A 90 1.37 11.55 0.05
CA ALA A 90 1.20 11.58 -1.40
C ALA A 90 2.50 11.27 -2.16
N MET A 91 3.67 11.69 -1.65
CA MET A 91 4.97 11.27 -2.20
C MET A 91 5.19 9.77 -2.06
N GLU A 92 4.83 9.17 -0.93
CA GLU A 92 4.92 7.72 -0.75
C GLU A 92 4.00 6.95 -1.71
N LEU A 93 2.76 7.43 -1.90
CA LEU A 93 1.81 6.88 -2.86
C LEU A 93 2.36 6.98 -4.28
N ARG A 94 2.88 8.14 -4.67
CA ARG A 94 3.54 8.33 -5.96
C ARG A 94 4.64 7.31 -6.18
N ASN A 95 5.54 7.16 -5.21
CA ASN A 95 6.68 6.24 -5.32
C ASN A 95 6.22 4.78 -5.44
N TYR A 96 5.21 4.40 -4.66
CA TYR A 96 4.56 3.09 -4.79
C TYR A 96 4.02 2.88 -6.21
N LEU A 97 3.24 3.82 -6.74
CA LEU A 97 2.64 3.68 -8.07
C LEU A 97 3.66 3.68 -9.20
N ALA A 98 4.68 4.54 -9.12
CA ALA A 98 5.76 4.58 -10.10
C ALA A 98 6.47 3.21 -10.18
N SER A 99 6.68 2.57 -9.04
CA SER A 99 7.34 1.26 -8.97
C SER A 99 6.48 0.09 -9.47
N LYS A 100 5.14 0.18 -9.44
CA LYS A 100 4.23 -0.96 -9.72
C LYS A 100 3.41 -0.83 -10.99
N CYS A 101 3.01 0.39 -11.34
CA CYS A 101 2.15 0.65 -12.49
C CYS A 101 2.91 1.18 -13.70
N SER A 102 4.20 1.56 -13.54
CA SER A 102 5.01 2.28 -14.55
C SER A 102 4.24 3.44 -15.19
N SER A 103 3.43 4.12 -14.38
CA SER A 103 2.70 5.31 -14.76
C SER A 103 3.31 6.51 -14.05
N ALA A 104 3.56 7.57 -14.80
CA ALA A 104 3.95 8.85 -14.22
C ALA A 104 2.70 9.50 -13.63
N VAL A 105 2.68 9.65 -12.31
CA VAL A 105 1.73 10.51 -11.59
C VAL A 105 2.55 11.47 -10.73
N THR A 106 2.06 12.69 -10.57
CA THR A 106 2.68 13.72 -9.76
C THR A 106 2.02 13.78 -8.38
N VAL A 107 2.74 14.34 -7.39
CA VAL A 107 2.18 14.60 -6.06
C VAL A 107 0.96 15.52 -6.15
N LEU A 108 1.01 16.52 -7.05
CA LEU A 108 -0.07 17.46 -7.25
C LEU A 108 -1.34 16.78 -7.80
N GLU A 109 -1.19 15.84 -8.73
CA GLU A 109 -2.33 15.07 -9.25
C GLU A 109 -2.96 14.20 -8.16
N ILE A 110 -2.15 13.56 -7.31
CA ILE A 110 -2.65 12.79 -6.16
C ILE A 110 -3.41 13.69 -5.17
N MET A 111 -2.93 14.92 -4.96
CA MET A 111 -3.54 15.89 -4.05
C MET A 111 -4.65 16.74 -4.71
N SER A 112 -4.94 16.52 -5.99
CA SER A 112 -5.99 17.26 -6.70
C SER A 112 -7.39 16.80 -6.30
N ASN A 113 -8.42 17.53 -6.74
CA ASN A 113 -9.82 17.15 -6.52
C ASN A 113 -10.30 16.02 -7.46
N LYS A 114 -9.39 15.30 -8.11
CA LYS A 114 -9.72 14.13 -8.94
C LYS A 114 -10.07 12.96 -8.04
N THR A 115 -11.11 12.21 -8.40
CA THR A 115 -11.47 10.98 -7.70
C THR A 115 -10.41 9.91 -7.90
N ILE A 116 -10.35 8.92 -6.99
CA ILE A 116 -9.45 7.76 -7.14
C ILE A 116 -9.71 7.06 -8.48
N GLU A 117 -10.97 6.95 -8.88
CA GLU A 117 -11.39 6.37 -10.15
C GLU A 117 -10.82 7.13 -11.38
N VAL A 118 -10.95 8.47 -11.39
CA VAL A 118 -10.42 9.32 -12.46
C VAL A 118 -8.91 9.21 -12.53
N LEU A 119 -8.23 9.24 -11.38
CA LEU A 119 -6.79 9.10 -11.32
C LEU A 119 -6.34 7.73 -11.85
N GLY A 120 -7.03 6.65 -11.48
CA GLY A 120 -6.78 5.31 -12.00
C GLY A 120 -6.85 5.25 -13.53
N ARG A 121 -7.87 5.89 -14.13
CA ARG A 121 -8.01 5.99 -15.60
C ARG A 121 -6.89 6.76 -16.26
N GLU A 122 -6.50 7.91 -15.70
CA GLU A 122 -5.40 8.71 -16.26
C GLU A 122 -4.08 7.93 -16.21
N MET A 123 -3.83 7.23 -15.11
CA MET A 123 -2.64 6.40 -14.95
C MET A 123 -2.65 5.18 -15.88
N ALA A 124 -3.81 4.57 -16.13
CA ALA A 124 -3.94 3.47 -17.08
C ALA A 124 -3.59 3.92 -18.52
N LYS A 125 -4.01 5.12 -18.92
CA LYS A 125 -3.65 5.71 -20.23
C LYS A 125 -2.14 5.95 -20.37
N GLY A 126 -1.47 6.32 -19.28
CA GLY A 126 -0.02 6.55 -19.26
C GLY A 126 0.84 5.31 -19.00
N SER A 127 0.23 4.17 -18.64
CA SER A 127 0.96 2.97 -18.24
C SER A 127 1.45 2.18 -19.44
N LYS A 128 2.76 1.87 -19.44
CA LYS A 128 3.42 1.06 -20.49
C LYS A 128 3.03 -0.43 -20.48
N PHE A 129 2.31 -0.88 -19.45
CA PHE A 129 1.94 -2.29 -19.29
C PHE A 129 0.56 -2.62 -19.84
N VAL A 130 -0.26 -1.62 -20.13
CA VAL A 130 -1.60 -1.83 -20.69
C VAL A 130 -1.44 -2.20 -22.15
N GLN A 131 -1.73 -3.45 -22.48
CA GLN A 131 -1.85 -3.87 -23.86
C GLN A 131 -2.97 -3.06 -24.49
N ARG A 132 -2.62 -2.14 -25.39
CA ARG A 132 -3.60 -1.45 -26.20
C ARG A 132 -4.15 -2.51 -27.15
N LYS A 133 -5.26 -3.16 -26.78
CA LYS A 133 -5.97 -4.09 -27.67
C LYS A 133 -6.31 -3.30 -28.93
N SER A 134 -5.53 -3.47 -29.99
CA SER A 134 -5.87 -2.95 -31.31
C SER A 134 -7.04 -3.80 -31.78
N SER A 135 -8.21 -3.20 -31.90
CA SER A 135 -9.32 -3.86 -32.62
C SER A 135 -8.90 -4.03 -34.10
N PRO A 136 -9.25 -5.16 -34.75
CA PRO A 136 -9.11 -5.32 -36.20
C PRO A 136 -10.02 -4.35 -36.97
#